data_AF-A0A2U1MN66-F1
#
_entry.id   AF-A0A2U1MN66-F1
#
_cell.length_a   1.000
_cell.length_b   1.000
_cell.length_c   1.000
_cell.angle_alpha   90.00
_cell.angle_beta   90.00
_cell.angle_gamma   90.00
#
_symmetry.space_group_name_H-M   'P 1'
#
loop_
_entity.id
_entity.type
_entity.pdbx_description
1 polymer ?
#
loop_
_entity_poly.entity_id
_entity_poly.type
_entity_poly.pdbx_seq_one_letter_code
_entity_poly.pdbx_strand_id
1 'polypeptide(L)'
;MFTVKNLLADLENLSPSSQLPISLENTLRENHLWLLNSVSMFKLPNPKSREALDSKEVKIGSRTLTVDSKFKELALKISSALVMLQYYIERQCVLKCTRQILMLSLYIEDESKADRTVRDVVTKLISDGLENRLLSVIESLLSAAYPESMDADFFTLWAEEMLIEDNLVLDILFIAYYESFCTCDGKQWKKLCLLYEMMISGSCNFGKLAISVEALQSIYHAKVQLLLILIETLYMENLLQMVHDETPFRFKTQSFHVFVCIAFWLLLVME
;
A
#
# COMPACT_ATOMS: atom_id res chain seq x y z
N MET A 1 9.78 12.43 19.83
CA MET A 1 9.08 11.24 19.30
C MET A 1 8.83 11.56 17.85
N PHE A 2 9.59 10.92 16.96
CA PHE A 2 9.44 11.11 15.52
C PHE A 2 8.08 10.59 15.10
N THR A 3 7.24 11.46 14.52
CA THR A 3 5.93 11.09 13.98
C THR A 3 6.08 10.91 12.48
N VAL A 4 5.48 9.85 11.92
CA VAL A 4 5.48 9.58 10.47
C VAL A 4 4.94 10.79 9.69
N LYS A 5 4.03 11.55 10.29
CA LYS A 5 3.55 12.84 9.76
C LYS A 5 4.64 13.87 9.52
N ASN A 6 5.65 13.95 10.38
CA ASN A 6 6.77 14.88 10.19
C ASN A 6 7.63 14.43 9.01
N LEU A 7 7.87 13.12 8.87
CA LEU A 7 8.56 12.57 7.70
C LEU A 7 7.84 12.95 6.40
N LEU A 8 6.52 12.76 6.39
CA LEU A 8 5.71 13.05 5.21
C LEU A 8 5.78 14.55 4.87
N ALA A 9 5.60 15.42 5.86
CA ALA A 9 5.69 16.85 5.67
C ALA A 9 7.08 17.26 5.16
N ASP A 10 8.15 16.69 5.72
CA ASP A 10 9.52 16.96 5.26
C ASP A 10 9.70 16.52 3.80
N LEU A 11 9.15 15.37 3.40
CA LEU A 11 9.21 14.85 2.02
C LEU A 11 8.37 15.66 1.03
N GLU A 12 7.18 16.11 1.42
CA GLU A 12 6.28 16.91 0.58
C GLU A 12 6.79 18.34 0.35
N ASN A 13 7.55 18.88 1.32
CA ASN A 13 8.13 20.22 1.23
C ASN A 13 9.47 20.26 0.49
N LEU A 14 10.00 19.12 0.02
CA LEU A 14 11.21 19.09 -0.78
C LEU A 14 10.95 19.74 -2.14
N SER A 15 11.75 20.75 -2.47
CA SER A 15 11.80 21.25 -3.84
C SER A 15 12.60 20.27 -4.70
N PRO A 16 12.17 19.96 -5.94
CA PRO A 16 12.89 19.06 -6.84
C PRO A 16 14.36 19.43 -7.09
N SER A 17 14.70 20.72 -6.91
CA SER A 17 16.03 21.28 -7.14
C SER A 17 16.89 21.46 -5.89
N SER A 18 16.40 21.14 -4.69
CA SER A 18 17.15 21.35 -3.44
C SER A 18 17.85 20.07 -2.97
N GLN A 19 19.05 20.23 -2.40
CA GLN A 19 19.76 19.10 -1.76
C GLN A 19 18.92 18.51 -0.62
N LEU A 20 18.89 17.17 -0.53
CA LEU A 20 18.25 16.46 0.56
C LEU A 20 18.94 16.83 1.89
N PRO A 21 18.21 17.34 2.89
CA PRO A 21 18.78 17.64 4.20
C PRO A 21 19.39 16.38 4.85
N ILE A 22 20.56 16.50 5.46
CA ILE A 22 21.26 15.37 6.13
C ILE A 22 20.37 14.74 7.22
N SER A 23 19.59 15.56 7.92
CA SER A 23 18.62 15.08 8.92
C SER A 23 17.57 14.15 8.29
N LEU A 24 17.10 14.45 7.09
CA LEU A 24 16.12 13.66 6.36
C LEU A 24 16.76 12.37 5.81
N GLU A 25 18.00 12.43 5.31
CA GLU A 25 18.75 11.24 4.93
C GLU A 25 18.85 10.22 6.09
N ASN A 26 19.32 10.67 7.25
CA ASN A 26 19.44 9.80 8.43
C ASN A 26 18.08 9.22 8.82
N THR A 27 17.05 10.06 8.78
CA THR A 27 15.68 9.66 9.10
C THR A 27 15.17 8.57 8.16
N LEU A 28 15.38 8.69 6.84
CA LEU A 28 14.99 7.68 5.86
C LEU A 28 15.69 6.34 6.13
N ARG A 29 16.98 6.38 6.42
CA ARG A 29 17.78 5.17 6.74
C ARG A 29 17.31 4.51 8.03
N GLU A 30 17.06 5.28 9.08
CA GLU A 30 16.57 4.77 10.38
C GLU A 30 15.17 4.16 10.30
N ASN A 31 14.33 4.66 9.39
CA ASN A 31 12.95 4.21 9.23
C ASN A 31 12.76 3.21 8.08
N HIS A 32 13.84 2.66 7.51
CA HIS A 32 13.78 1.69 6.42
C HIS A 32 12.81 0.52 6.68
N LEU A 33 12.83 -0.06 7.88
CA LEU A 33 11.94 -1.17 8.23
C LEU A 33 10.47 -0.75 8.29
N TRP A 34 10.17 0.51 8.67
CA TRP A 34 8.81 1.04 8.67
C TRP A 34 8.31 1.23 7.24
N LEU A 35 9.14 1.76 6.35
CA LEU A 35 8.81 1.92 4.93
C LEU A 35 8.62 0.56 4.24
N LEU A 36 9.54 -0.38 4.47
CA LEU A 36 9.52 -1.71 3.87
C LEU A 36 8.32 -2.55 4.31
N ASN A 37 8.04 -2.60 5.61
CA ASN A 37 6.95 -3.41 6.16
C ASN A 37 5.61 -2.66 6.18
N SER A 38 5.65 -1.34 5.99
CA SER A 38 4.49 -0.47 5.87
C SER A 38 3.43 -0.77 6.95
N VAL A 39 2.19 -1.00 6.53
CA VAL A 39 1.05 -1.22 7.39
C VAL A 39 1.14 -2.49 8.24
N SER A 40 2.02 -3.45 7.91
CA SER A 40 2.22 -4.66 8.71
C SER A 40 2.95 -4.41 10.05
N MET A 41 3.58 -3.24 10.19
CA MET A 41 4.16 -2.79 11.46
C MET A 41 3.09 -2.43 12.50
N PHE A 42 1.87 -2.17 12.03
CA PHE A 42 0.72 -1.85 12.86
C PHE A 42 -0.02 -3.13 13.21
N LYS A 43 0.24 -3.63 14.42
CA LYS A 43 -0.34 -4.90 14.89
C LYS A 43 -1.74 -4.69 15.43
N LEU A 44 -2.62 -5.62 15.11
CA LEU A 44 -3.94 -5.70 15.72
C LEU A 44 -3.84 -5.86 17.26
N PRO A 45 -4.86 -5.42 18.00
CA PRO A 45 -4.98 -5.72 19.42
C PRO A 45 -4.81 -7.22 19.67
N ASN A 46 -3.93 -7.57 20.60
CA ASN A 46 -3.62 -8.94 20.98
C ASN A 46 -3.73 -9.11 22.51
N PRO A 47 -3.69 -10.35 23.03
CA PRO A 47 -3.83 -10.59 24.47
C PRO A 47 -2.83 -9.78 25.32
N LYS A 48 -1.58 -9.64 24.86
CA LYS A 48 -0.57 -8.86 25.58
C LYS A 48 -0.89 -7.37 25.63
N SER A 49 -1.39 -6.78 24.53
CA SER A 49 -1.81 -5.38 24.54
C SER A 49 -3.04 -5.16 25.42
N ARG A 50 -3.93 -6.16 25.52
CA ARG A 50 -5.10 -6.11 26.41
C ARG A 50 -4.69 -6.19 27.88
N GLU A 51 -3.81 -7.13 28.23
CA GLU A 51 -3.23 -7.24 29.57
C GLU A 51 -2.51 -5.95 29.99
N ALA A 52 -1.80 -5.30 29.06
CA ALA A 52 -1.17 -4.00 29.32
C ALA A 52 -2.21 -2.91 29.64
N LEU A 53 -3.34 -2.85 28.94
CA LEU A 53 -4.44 -1.92 29.23
C LEU A 53 -5.12 -2.21 30.58
N ASP A 54 -5.10 -3.47 31.02
CA ASP A 54 -5.65 -3.88 32.31
C ASP A 54 -4.69 -3.65 33.48
N SER A 55 -3.41 -3.40 33.18
CA SER A 55 -2.39 -3.07 34.17
C SER A 55 -2.58 -1.66 34.74
N LYS A 56 -2.21 -1.48 36.02
CA LYS A 56 -2.12 -0.16 36.66
C LYS A 56 -0.96 0.66 36.10
N GLU A 57 0.00 0.02 35.44
CA GLU A 57 1.16 0.65 34.86
C GLU A 57 1.46 0.08 33.47
N VAL A 58 1.64 0.97 32.49
CA VAL A 58 2.05 0.61 31.13
C VAL A 58 3.45 1.14 30.89
N LYS A 59 4.38 0.24 30.58
CA LYS A 59 5.74 0.62 30.17
C LYS A 59 5.79 0.84 28.66
N ILE A 60 6.18 2.03 28.24
CA ILE A 60 6.39 2.42 26.84
C ILE A 60 7.84 2.88 26.69
N GLY A 61 8.69 1.99 26.18
CA GLY A 61 10.13 2.21 26.11
C GLY A 61 10.72 2.43 27.51
N SER A 62 11.36 3.58 27.73
CA SER A 62 11.93 3.96 29.03
C SER A 62 10.93 4.61 30.00
N ARG A 63 9.70 4.87 29.56
CA ARG A 63 8.68 5.57 30.37
C ARG A 63 7.69 4.57 30.96
N THR A 64 7.26 4.82 32.20
CA THR A 64 6.16 4.10 32.84
C THR A 64 5.00 5.07 33.01
N LEU A 65 3.83 4.71 32.50
CA LEU A 65 2.60 5.48 32.60
C LEU A 65 1.67 4.80 33.59
N THR A 66 1.17 5.53 34.59
CA THR A 66 0.16 5.01 35.52
C THR A 66 -1.23 5.16 34.92
N VAL A 67 -1.97 4.06 34.83
CA VAL A 67 -3.33 4.02 34.32
C VAL A 67 -4.29 4.38 35.45
N ASP A 68 -4.91 5.55 35.35
CA ASP A 68 -5.98 5.93 36.26
C ASP A 68 -7.28 5.26 35.82
N SER A 69 -7.75 4.29 36.62
CA SER A 69 -8.94 3.50 36.35
C SER A 69 -10.19 4.35 36.14
N LYS A 70 -10.24 5.58 36.69
CA LYS A 70 -11.38 6.48 36.51
C LYS A 70 -11.56 6.96 35.07
N PHE A 71 -10.48 6.97 34.29
CA PHE A 71 -10.51 7.33 32.88
C PHE A 71 -10.54 6.10 31.97
N LYS A 72 -10.45 4.88 32.50
CA LYS A 72 -10.36 3.66 31.69
C LYS A 72 -11.62 3.43 30.87
N GLU A 73 -12.81 3.48 31.48
CA GLU A 73 -14.07 3.29 30.74
C GLU A 73 -14.34 4.44 29.76
N LEU A 74 -14.02 5.67 30.15
CA LEU A 74 -14.16 6.84 29.28
C LEU A 74 -13.17 6.78 28.12
N ALA A 75 -11.93 6.38 28.37
CA ALA A 75 -10.92 6.14 27.36
C ALA A 75 -11.38 5.02 26.43
N LEU A 76 -11.85 3.87 26.92
CA LEU A 76 -12.34 2.80 26.04
C LEU A 76 -13.53 3.25 25.15
N LYS A 77 -14.43 4.09 25.67
CA LYS A 77 -15.56 4.65 24.92
C LYS A 77 -15.17 5.74 23.91
N ILE A 78 -14.29 6.67 24.28
CA ILE A 78 -13.80 7.74 23.40
C ILE A 78 -12.76 7.20 22.41
N SER A 79 -11.99 6.19 22.81
CA SER A 79 -10.82 5.72 22.06
C SER A 79 -11.19 4.84 20.89
N SER A 80 -12.26 4.04 20.94
CA SER A 80 -12.48 3.05 19.87
C SER A 80 -12.60 3.71 18.50
N ALA A 81 -13.27 4.87 18.42
CA ALA A 81 -13.46 5.57 17.16
C ALA A 81 -12.27 6.43 16.74
N LEU A 82 -11.88 7.38 17.59
CA LEU A 82 -10.81 8.32 17.29
C LEU A 82 -9.44 7.64 17.18
N VAL A 83 -9.16 6.61 18.00
CA VAL A 83 -7.89 5.88 17.90
C VAL A 83 -7.84 5.04 16.64
N MET A 84 -8.97 4.51 16.18
CA MET A 84 -9.00 3.75 14.94
C MET A 84 -8.83 4.67 13.71
N LEU A 85 -9.46 5.84 13.67
CA LEU A 85 -9.17 6.83 12.61
C LEU A 85 -7.71 7.26 12.65
N GLN A 86 -7.19 7.61 13.83
CA GLN A 86 -5.78 7.99 13.96
C GLN A 86 -4.83 6.85 13.54
N TYR A 87 -5.21 5.61 13.82
CA TYR A 87 -4.47 4.42 13.40
C TYR A 87 -4.39 4.29 11.88
N TYR A 88 -5.49 4.47 11.15
CA TYR A 88 -5.48 4.46 9.68
C TYR A 88 -4.71 5.65 9.10
N ILE A 89 -4.87 6.84 9.66
CA ILE A 89 -4.12 8.02 9.23
C ILE A 89 -2.61 7.79 9.34
N GLU A 90 -2.11 7.24 10.46
CA GLU A 90 -0.67 6.96 10.61
C GLU A 90 -0.19 5.88 9.61
N ARG A 91 -1.00 4.85 9.34
CA ARG A 91 -0.68 3.82 8.34
C ARG A 91 -0.58 4.41 6.94
N GLN A 92 -1.56 5.22 6.56
CA GLN A 92 -1.56 5.94 5.29
C GLN A 92 -0.37 6.89 5.18
N CYS A 93 0.05 7.55 6.26
CA CYS A 93 1.25 8.40 6.23
C CYS A 93 2.50 7.60 5.85
N VAL A 94 2.65 6.35 6.31
CA VAL A 94 3.80 5.50 5.92
C VAL A 94 3.76 5.16 4.42
N LEU A 95 2.58 4.84 3.90
CA LEU A 95 2.39 4.60 2.46
C LEU A 95 2.65 5.86 1.64
N LYS A 96 2.12 7.01 2.07
CA LYS A 96 2.37 8.30 1.41
C LYS A 96 3.85 8.66 1.41
N CYS A 97 4.59 8.39 2.50
CA CYS A 97 6.04 8.56 2.53
C CYS A 97 6.71 7.66 1.48
N THR A 98 6.32 6.38 1.40
CA THR A 98 6.87 5.43 0.43
C THR A 98 6.61 5.88 -1.00
N ARG A 99 5.37 6.27 -1.31
CA ARG A 99 4.98 6.85 -2.61
C ARG A 99 5.82 8.08 -2.95
N GLN A 100 5.98 9.00 -2.00
CA GLN A 100 6.73 10.23 -2.21
C GLN A 100 8.22 9.96 -2.43
N ILE A 101 8.82 9.00 -1.72
CA ILE A 101 10.22 8.59 -1.94
C ILE A 101 10.42 8.04 -3.36
N LEU A 102 9.49 7.21 -3.85
CA LEU A 102 9.53 6.73 -5.24
C LEU A 102 9.41 7.90 -6.23
N MET A 103 8.43 8.77 -6.05
CA MET A 103 8.25 9.94 -6.92
C MET A 103 9.48 10.86 -6.92
N LEU A 104 10.08 11.12 -5.76
CA LEU A 104 11.29 11.94 -5.66
C LEU A 104 12.45 11.32 -6.44
N SER A 105 12.59 10.00 -6.45
CA SER A 105 13.65 9.34 -7.24
C SER A 105 13.50 9.50 -8.76
N LEU A 106 12.31 9.91 -9.25
CA LEU A 106 12.04 10.19 -10.66
C LEU A 106 12.35 11.63 -11.05
N TYR A 107 12.17 12.58 -10.11
CA TYR A 107 12.31 14.01 -10.40
C TYR A 107 13.72 14.57 -10.20
N ILE A 108 14.59 13.86 -9.49
CA ILE A 108 15.92 14.40 -9.18
C ILE A 108 16.85 14.24 -10.39
N GLU A 109 17.45 15.35 -10.83
CA GLU A 109 18.44 15.39 -11.91
C GLU A 109 19.76 14.70 -11.48
N ASP A 110 20.37 13.99 -12.44
CA ASP A 110 21.38 12.91 -12.32
C ASP A 110 22.73 13.32 -11.67
N GLU A 111 22.91 14.56 -11.21
CA GLU A 111 24.22 15.08 -10.79
C GLU A 111 24.34 15.42 -9.29
N SER A 112 23.27 15.36 -8.50
CA SER A 112 23.33 15.78 -7.09
C SER A 112 23.67 14.64 -6.11
N LYS A 113 24.34 14.94 -4.98
CA LYS A 113 24.54 13.96 -3.89
C LYS A 113 23.20 13.48 -3.30
N ALA A 114 22.20 14.36 -3.29
CA ALA A 114 20.85 14.08 -2.83
C ALA A 114 20.17 13.00 -3.68
N ASP A 115 20.40 13.03 -5.00
CA ASP A 115 19.93 12.02 -5.95
C ASP A 115 20.36 10.61 -5.53
N ARG A 116 21.67 10.45 -5.33
CA ARG A 116 22.26 9.16 -4.94
C ARG A 116 21.65 8.61 -3.67
N THR A 117 21.42 9.45 -2.66
CA THR A 117 20.82 9.01 -1.40
C THR A 117 19.38 8.52 -1.58
N VAL A 118 18.53 9.27 -2.31
CA VAL A 118 17.13 8.86 -2.53
C VAL A 118 17.08 7.59 -3.38
N ARG A 119 17.89 7.53 -4.44
CA ARG A 119 18.04 6.35 -5.30
C ARG A 119 18.50 5.13 -4.49
N ASP A 120 19.51 5.27 -3.63
CA ASP A 120 19.97 4.20 -2.74
C ASP A 120 18.84 3.69 -1.82
N VAL A 121 18.02 4.58 -1.27
CA VAL A 121 16.87 4.21 -0.44
C VAL A 121 15.86 3.42 -1.26
N VAL A 122 15.51 3.89 -2.47
CA VAL A 122 14.57 3.19 -3.36
C VAL A 122 15.12 1.83 -3.78
N THR A 123 16.35 1.76 -4.30
CA THR A 123 17.00 0.52 -4.70
C THR A 123 16.99 -0.49 -3.55
N LYS A 124 17.29 -0.04 -2.33
CA LYS A 124 17.26 -0.91 -1.15
C LYS A 124 15.86 -1.38 -0.78
N LEU A 125 14.84 -0.52 -0.85
CA LEU A 125 13.45 -0.91 -0.60
C LEU A 125 12.99 -1.98 -1.59
N ILE A 126 13.31 -1.81 -2.87
CA ILE A 126 13.00 -2.80 -3.92
C ILE A 126 13.74 -4.11 -3.67
N SER A 127 15.07 -4.06 -3.45
CA SER A 127 15.87 -5.27 -3.22
C SER A 127 15.45 -6.06 -1.98
N ASP A 128 14.95 -5.37 -0.95
CA ASP A 128 14.46 -5.98 0.29
C ASP A 128 13.01 -6.49 0.18
N GLY A 129 12.41 -6.40 -1.01
CA GLY A 129 11.15 -7.03 -1.38
C GLY A 129 9.91 -6.19 -1.09
N LEU A 130 9.98 -4.85 -1.23
CA LEU A 130 8.83 -3.95 -1.06
C LEU A 130 7.60 -4.41 -1.86
N GLU A 131 7.77 -4.75 -3.14
CA GLU A 131 6.69 -5.21 -4.02
C GLU A 131 5.95 -6.42 -3.44
N ASN A 132 6.66 -7.49 -3.08
CA ASN A 132 6.06 -8.69 -2.51
C ASN A 132 5.32 -8.41 -1.19
N ARG A 133 5.82 -7.46 -0.39
CA ARG A 133 5.16 -7.04 0.86
C ARG A 133 3.87 -6.28 0.56
N LEU A 134 3.89 -5.34 -0.38
CA LEU A 134 2.70 -4.58 -0.81
C LEU A 134 1.64 -5.50 -1.43
N LEU A 135 2.04 -6.45 -2.27
CA LEU A 135 1.15 -7.48 -2.81
C LEU A 135 0.50 -8.33 -1.71
N SER A 136 1.22 -8.60 -0.63
CA SER A 136 0.68 -9.34 0.53
C SER A 136 -0.23 -8.47 1.38
N VAL A 137 0.07 -7.17 1.48
CA VAL A 137 -0.78 -6.19 2.16
C VAL A 137 -2.13 -6.08 1.46
N ILE A 138 -2.15 -5.80 0.15
CA ILE A 138 -3.42 -5.63 -0.59
C ILE A 138 -4.26 -6.92 -0.56
N GLU A 139 -3.63 -8.09 -0.69
CA GLU A 139 -4.33 -9.38 -0.54
C GLU A 139 -4.99 -9.52 0.84
N SER A 140 -4.28 -9.15 1.90
CA SER A 140 -4.81 -9.18 3.26
C SER A 140 -5.94 -8.18 3.47
N LEU A 141 -5.86 -6.98 2.88
CA LEU A 141 -6.88 -5.94 3.01
C LEU A 141 -8.17 -6.34 2.29
N LEU A 142 -8.06 -6.81 1.05
CA LEU A 142 -9.20 -7.29 0.26
C LEU A 142 -9.90 -8.51 0.89
N SER A 143 -9.19 -9.27 1.72
CA SER A 143 -9.69 -10.45 2.43
C SER A 143 -10.13 -10.19 3.88
N ALA A 144 -9.95 -8.97 4.41
CA ALA A 144 -10.14 -8.69 5.83
C ALA A 144 -11.62 -8.76 6.27
N ALA A 145 -11.91 -9.30 7.45
CA ALA A 145 -13.26 -9.22 8.02
C ALA A 145 -13.48 -7.84 8.70
N TYR A 146 -14.70 -7.31 8.64
CA TYR A 146 -15.07 -6.04 9.27
C TYR A 146 -15.63 -6.25 10.68
N PRO A 147 -15.57 -5.23 11.56
CA PRO A 147 -16.19 -5.30 12.87
C PRO A 147 -17.73 -5.29 12.77
N GLU A 148 -18.39 -6.34 13.26
CA GLU A 148 -19.86 -6.50 13.14
C GLU A 148 -20.68 -5.54 14.03
N SER A 149 -20.07 -4.95 15.06
CA SER A 149 -20.74 -4.15 16.09
C SER A 149 -20.46 -2.64 16.00
N MET A 150 -20.17 -2.13 14.80
CA MET A 150 -19.82 -0.73 14.59
C MET A 150 -21.05 0.15 14.35
N ASP A 151 -21.06 1.35 14.91
CA ASP A 151 -22.05 2.38 14.56
C ASP A 151 -21.97 2.76 13.07
N ALA A 152 -23.10 3.07 12.43
CA ALA A 152 -23.18 3.23 10.98
C ALA A 152 -22.37 4.43 10.44
N ASP A 153 -22.39 5.56 11.16
CA ASP A 153 -21.61 6.74 10.76
C ASP A 153 -20.11 6.43 10.91
N PHE A 154 -19.76 5.71 11.97
CA PHE A 154 -18.38 5.31 12.21
C PHE A 154 -17.88 4.25 11.22
N PHE A 155 -18.75 3.34 10.80
CA PHE A 155 -18.46 2.35 9.76
C PHE A 155 -18.19 3.02 8.41
N THR A 156 -18.91 4.10 8.10
CA THR A 156 -18.71 4.89 6.87
C THR A 156 -17.31 5.49 6.83
N LEU A 157 -16.91 6.20 7.89
CA LEU A 157 -15.57 6.78 7.99
C LEU A 157 -14.48 5.69 7.92
N TRP A 158 -14.67 4.57 8.62
CA TRP A 158 -13.71 3.46 8.57
C TRP A 158 -13.55 2.88 7.17
N ALA A 159 -14.65 2.67 6.45
CA ALA A 159 -14.63 2.14 5.10
C ALA A 159 -13.86 3.05 4.15
N GLU A 160 -14.08 4.36 4.25
CA GLU A 160 -13.37 5.36 3.45
C GLU A 160 -11.86 5.37 3.75
N GLU A 161 -11.47 5.37 5.03
CA GLU A 161 -10.04 5.35 5.44
C GLU A 161 -9.33 4.05 5.00
N MET A 162 -10.04 2.91 5.01
CA MET A 162 -9.51 1.64 4.50
C MET A 162 -9.32 1.68 2.98
N LEU A 163 -10.31 2.20 2.24
CA LEU A 163 -10.22 2.31 0.78
C LEU A 163 -9.12 3.29 0.33
N ILE A 164 -8.87 4.35 1.10
CA ILE A 164 -7.72 5.23 0.86
C ILE A 164 -6.40 4.44 0.99
N GLU A 165 -6.30 3.58 2.01
CA GLU A 165 -5.13 2.73 2.20
C GLU A 165 -4.93 1.72 1.05
N ASP A 166 -6.00 1.06 0.60
CA ASP A 166 -5.99 0.15 -0.55
C ASP A 166 -5.47 0.85 -1.81
N ASN A 167 -6.01 2.03 -2.11
CA ASN A 167 -5.60 2.82 -3.28
C ASN A 167 -4.16 3.30 -3.17
N LEU A 168 -3.69 3.70 -1.99
CA LEU A 168 -2.28 4.06 -1.80
C LEU A 168 -1.33 2.88 -2.07
N VAL A 169 -1.70 1.66 -1.68
CA VAL A 169 -0.90 0.46 -1.98
C VAL A 169 -0.86 0.21 -3.50
N LEU A 170 -2.01 0.33 -4.18
CA LEU A 170 -2.09 0.17 -5.64
C LEU A 170 -1.31 1.26 -6.37
N ASP A 171 -1.36 2.51 -5.92
CA ASP A 171 -0.57 3.61 -6.47
C ASP A 171 0.93 3.36 -6.38
N ILE A 172 1.41 2.87 -5.23
CA ILE A 172 2.82 2.54 -5.06
C ILE A 172 3.22 1.40 -5.99
N LEU A 173 2.38 0.36 -6.12
CA LEU A 173 2.63 -0.75 -7.04
C LEU A 173 2.63 -0.27 -8.50
N PHE A 174 1.71 0.62 -8.88
CA PHE A 174 1.65 1.19 -10.21
C PHE A 174 2.92 1.96 -10.54
N ILE A 175 3.36 2.87 -9.67
CA ILE A 175 4.63 3.59 -9.85
C ILE A 175 5.79 2.60 -9.96
N ALA A 176 5.83 1.58 -9.10
CA ALA A 176 6.91 0.60 -9.09
C ALA A 176 7.03 -0.19 -10.40
N TYR A 177 5.91 -0.57 -11.02
CA TYR A 177 5.93 -1.28 -12.31
C TYR A 177 6.09 -0.34 -13.51
N TYR A 178 5.35 0.77 -13.54
CA TYR A 178 5.36 1.73 -14.64
C TYR A 178 6.75 2.35 -14.86
N GLU A 179 7.42 2.73 -13.78
CA GLU A 179 8.78 3.30 -13.84
C GLU A 179 9.87 2.21 -13.84
N SER A 180 9.49 0.94 -14.02
CA SER A 180 10.41 -0.19 -14.08
C SER A 180 11.33 -0.36 -12.86
N PHE A 181 10.91 0.13 -11.68
CA PHE A 181 11.60 -0.19 -10.42
C PHE A 181 11.51 -1.69 -10.10
N CYS A 182 10.39 -2.32 -10.44
CA CYS A 182 10.12 -3.73 -10.27
C CYS A 182 9.90 -4.43 -11.61
N THR A 183 10.35 -5.68 -11.70
CA THR A 183 10.04 -6.56 -12.83
C THR A 183 8.99 -7.58 -12.42
N CYS A 184 7.87 -7.64 -13.14
CA CYS A 184 6.80 -8.60 -12.87
C CYS A 184 7.11 -9.95 -13.51
N ASP A 185 7.37 -10.97 -12.70
CA ASP A 185 7.45 -12.35 -13.13
C ASP A 185 6.06 -13.01 -13.22
N GLY A 186 5.99 -14.22 -13.79
CA GLY A 186 4.71 -14.92 -13.97
C GLY A 186 3.99 -15.27 -12.66
N LYS A 187 4.70 -15.39 -11.53
CA LYS A 187 4.12 -15.65 -10.21
C LYS A 187 3.49 -14.36 -9.65
N GLN A 188 4.17 -13.22 -9.74
CA GLN A 188 3.62 -11.91 -9.36
C GLN A 188 2.43 -11.56 -10.24
N TRP A 189 2.54 -11.75 -11.55
CA TRP A 189 1.45 -11.47 -12.50
C TRP A 189 0.21 -12.30 -12.21
N LYS A 190 0.37 -13.61 -11.97
CA LYS A 190 -0.74 -14.47 -11.55
C LYS A 190 -1.41 -13.97 -10.28
N LYS A 191 -0.63 -13.46 -9.30
CA LYS A 191 -1.17 -12.89 -8.07
C LYS A 191 -2.00 -11.63 -8.34
N LEU A 192 -1.52 -10.74 -9.21
CA LEU A 192 -2.26 -9.55 -9.65
C LEU A 192 -3.59 -9.92 -10.33
N CYS A 193 -3.59 -10.95 -11.20
CA CYS A 193 -4.83 -11.44 -11.82
C CYS A 193 -5.84 -11.94 -10.80
N LEU A 194 -5.40 -12.72 -9.80
CA LEU A 194 -6.28 -13.21 -8.73
C LEU A 194 -6.85 -12.06 -7.90
N LEU A 195 -6.05 -11.04 -7.59
CA LEU A 195 -6.53 -9.83 -6.89
C LEU A 195 -7.60 -9.10 -7.72
N TYR A 196 -7.40 -8.98 -9.03
CA TYR A 196 -8.36 -8.33 -9.91
C TYR A 196 -9.66 -9.14 -10.04
N GLU A 197 -9.55 -10.46 -10.19
CA GLU A 197 -10.68 -11.39 -10.16
C GLU A 197 -11.51 -11.22 -8.87
N MET A 198 -10.84 -11.08 -7.72
CA MET A 198 -11.53 -10.83 -6.44
C MET A 198 -12.30 -9.50 -6.43
N MET A 199 -11.78 -8.45 -7.07
CA MET A 199 -12.43 -7.15 -7.16
C MET A 199 -13.66 -7.12 -8.07
N ILE A 200 -13.61 -7.85 -9.20
CA ILE A 200 -14.70 -7.87 -10.19
C ILE A 200 -15.80 -8.88 -9.86
N SER A 201 -15.44 -10.01 -9.26
CA SER A 201 -16.40 -11.06 -8.85
C SER A 201 -17.20 -10.68 -7.60
N GLY A 202 -16.77 -9.63 -6.89
CA GLY A 202 -17.35 -9.21 -5.62
C GLY A 202 -16.99 -10.14 -4.46
N SER A 203 -15.97 -11.00 -4.63
CA SER A 203 -15.50 -11.88 -3.56
C SER A 203 -14.64 -11.16 -2.51
N CYS A 204 -14.15 -9.96 -2.82
CA CYS A 204 -13.54 -9.05 -1.84
C CYS A 204 -14.60 -8.19 -1.13
N ASN A 205 -14.17 -7.46 -0.10
CA ASN A 205 -15.06 -6.67 0.75
C ASN A 205 -15.70 -5.44 0.08
N PHE A 206 -15.35 -5.11 -1.16
CA PHE A 206 -15.81 -3.89 -1.82
C PHE A 206 -17.34 -3.75 -1.86
N GLY A 207 -18.08 -4.85 -2.06
CA GLY A 207 -19.55 -4.81 -2.03
C GLY A 207 -20.12 -4.33 -0.67
N LYS A 208 -19.41 -4.60 0.42
CA LYS A 208 -19.80 -4.18 1.78
C LYS A 208 -19.31 -2.78 2.12
N LEU A 209 -18.27 -2.30 1.46
CA LEU A 209 -17.70 -0.96 1.64
C LEU A 209 -18.35 0.09 0.73
N ALA A 210 -19.17 -0.32 -0.24
CA ALA A 210 -19.89 0.55 -1.17
C ALA A 210 -21.08 1.27 -0.52
N ILE A 211 -20.82 2.00 0.57
CA ILE A 211 -21.85 2.63 1.43
C ILE A 211 -21.94 4.14 1.28
N SER A 212 -20.92 4.79 0.71
CA SER A 212 -20.90 6.22 0.36
C SER A 212 -20.50 6.41 -1.10
N VAL A 213 -20.70 7.63 -1.62
CA VAL A 213 -20.31 7.99 -2.99
C VAL A 213 -18.79 7.98 -3.12
N GLU A 214 -18.12 8.48 -2.09
CA GLU A 214 -16.67 8.53 -1.94
C GLU A 214 -16.09 7.11 -1.94
N ALA A 215 -16.69 6.19 -1.18
CA ALA A 215 -16.28 4.80 -1.16
C ALA A 215 -16.47 4.10 -2.52
N LEU A 216 -17.60 4.34 -3.19
CA LEU A 216 -17.85 3.82 -4.54
C LEU A 216 -16.82 4.32 -5.56
N GLN A 217 -16.50 5.61 -5.53
CA GLN A 217 -15.46 6.20 -6.39
C GLN A 217 -14.07 5.61 -6.10
N SER A 218 -13.74 5.43 -4.82
CA SER A 218 -12.48 4.85 -4.37
C SER A 218 -12.34 3.38 -4.78
N ILE A 219 -13.42 2.60 -4.71
CA ILE A 219 -13.49 1.22 -5.22
C ILE A 219 -13.29 1.19 -6.74
N TYR A 220 -13.95 2.09 -7.47
CA TYR A 220 -13.80 2.18 -8.92
C TYR A 220 -12.35 2.53 -9.30
N HIS A 221 -11.75 3.49 -8.59
CA HIS A 221 -10.36 3.87 -8.79
C HIS A 221 -9.42 2.67 -8.56
N ALA A 222 -9.60 1.92 -7.47
CA ALA A 222 -8.79 0.73 -7.18
C ALA A 222 -8.87 -0.32 -8.30
N LYS A 223 -10.07 -0.55 -8.86
CA LYS A 223 -10.26 -1.46 -10.00
C LYS A 223 -9.51 -1.00 -11.24
N VAL A 224 -9.64 0.29 -11.59
CA VAL A 224 -8.93 0.87 -12.73
C VAL A 224 -7.42 0.82 -12.53
N GLN A 225 -6.93 1.14 -11.34
CA GLN A 225 -5.51 1.15 -11.04
C GLN A 225 -4.90 -0.25 -11.15
N LEU A 226 -5.55 -1.28 -10.60
CA LEU A 226 -5.08 -2.65 -10.73
C LEU A 226 -5.13 -3.16 -12.18
N LEU A 227 -6.14 -2.72 -12.96
CA LEU A 227 -6.20 -2.98 -14.39
C LEU A 227 -5.00 -2.37 -15.13
N LEU A 228 -4.67 -1.11 -14.85
CA LEU A 228 -3.50 -0.44 -15.45
C LEU A 228 -2.20 -1.17 -15.09
N ILE A 229 -2.03 -1.63 -13.85
CA ILE A 229 -0.90 -2.46 -13.44
C ILE A 229 -0.84 -3.76 -14.28
N LEU A 230 -1.98 -4.43 -14.48
CA LEU A 230 -2.04 -5.66 -15.27
C LEU A 230 -1.64 -5.42 -16.73
N ILE A 231 -2.09 -4.30 -17.33
CA ILE A 231 -1.75 -3.92 -18.69
C ILE A 231 -0.25 -3.62 -18.82
N GLU A 232 0.29 -2.83 -17.90
CA GLU A 232 1.71 -2.46 -17.88
C GLU A 232 2.60 -3.70 -17.76
N THR A 233 2.29 -4.57 -16.79
CA THR A 233 3.08 -5.78 -16.52
C THR A 233 2.93 -6.89 -17.55
N LEU A 234 1.91 -6.81 -18.43
CA LEU A 234 1.71 -7.75 -19.53
C LEU A 234 2.70 -7.51 -20.68
N TYR A 235 3.37 -6.34 -20.73
CA TYR A 235 4.26 -5.94 -21.83
C TYR A 235 3.62 -6.20 -23.21
N MET A 236 2.42 -5.64 -23.41
CA MET A 236 1.59 -5.86 -24.60
C MET A 236 2.35 -5.61 -25.91
N GLU A 237 3.25 -4.63 -25.94
CA GLU A 237 4.04 -4.32 -27.14
C GLU A 237 4.97 -5.48 -27.54
N ASN A 238 5.62 -6.12 -26.57
CA ASN A 238 6.45 -7.31 -26.83
C ASN A 238 5.60 -8.50 -27.27
N LEU A 239 4.43 -8.70 -26.66
CA LEU A 239 3.51 -9.76 -27.07
C LEU A 239 2.97 -9.53 -28.49
N LEU A 240 2.59 -8.30 -28.83
CA LEU A 240 2.14 -7.92 -30.16
C LEU A 240 3.26 -8.09 -31.19
N GLN A 241 4.49 -7.69 -30.86
CA GLN A 241 5.66 -7.90 -31.70
C GLN A 241 5.93 -9.39 -31.92
N MET A 242 5.84 -10.23 -30.88
CA MET A 242 5.98 -11.68 -31.01
C MET A 242 4.91 -12.31 -31.90
N VAL A 243 3.66 -11.84 -31.81
CA VAL A 243 2.54 -12.27 -32.67
C VAL A 243 2.78 -11.82 -34.12
N HIS A 244 3.18 -10.57 -34.32
CA HIS A 244 3.50 -10.01 -35.63
C HIS A 244 4.66 -10.75 -36.31
N ASP A 245 5.71 -11.07 -35.56
CA ASP A 245 6.92 -11.71 -36.08
C ASP A 245 6.76 -13.23 -36.31
N GLU A 246 5.54 -13.75 -36.17
CA GLU A 246 5.20 -15.18 -36.26
C GLU A 246 6.18 -16.05 -35.46
N THR A 247 6.69 -15.52 -34.34
CA THR A 247 7.82 -16.12 -33.63
C THR A 247 7.40 -17.53 -33.21
N PRO A 248 8.04 -18.61 -33.71
CA PRO A 248 7.54 -19.96 -33.49
C PRO A 248 7.64 -20.31 -32.00
N PHE A 249 6.48 -20.34 -31.34
CA PHE A 249 6.38 -20.54 -29.90
C PHE A 249 6.84 -21.94 -29.52
N ARG A 250 8.09 -22.06 -29.05
CA ARG A 250 8.67 -23.32 -28.58
C ARG A 250 8.39 -23.59 -27.09
N PHE A 251 7.15 -23.50 -26.62
CA PHE A 251 6.82 -23.93 -25.25
C PHE A 251 5.50 -24.69 -25.14
N LYS A 252 5.57 -25.93 -24.64
CA LYS A 252 4.46 -26.88 -24.41
C LYS A 252 3.63 -26.55 -23.15
N THR A 253 3.50 -25.29 -22.75
CA THR A 253 2.85 -24.93 -21.48
C THR A 253 1.60 -24.09 -21.71
N GLN A 254 0.48 -24.57 -21.18
CA GLN A 254 -0.88 -23.98 -21.24
C GLN A 254 -0.98 -22.50 -20.82
N SER A 255 0.06 -21.95 -20.21
CA SER A 255 0.13 -20.58 -19.69
C SER A 255 -0.07 -19.52 -20.78
N PHE A 256 0.43 -19.70 -22.02
CA PHE A 256 0.39 -18.64 -23.05
C PHE A 256 -0.99 -18.41 -23.67
N HIS A 257 -1.81 -19.46 -23.83
CA HIS A 257 -3.21 -19.29 -24.25
C HIS A 257 -4.00 -18.46 -23.24
N VAL A 258 -3.68 -18.57 -21.94
CA VAL A 258 -4.30 -17.76 -20.89
C VAL A 258 -3.87 -16.29 -21.02
N PHE A 259 -2.60 -15.99 -21.32
CA PHE A 259 -2.14 -14.60 -21.54
C PHE A 259 -2.82 -13.93 -22.73
N VAL A 260 -2.93 -14.62 -23.88
CA VAL A 260 -3.62 -14.07 -25.06
C VAL A 260 -5.12 -13.93 -24.81
N CYS A 261 -5.76 -14.90 -24.17
CA CYS A 261 -7.17 -14.80 -23.79
C CYS A 261 -7.43 -13.69 -22.76
N ILE A 262 -6.50 -13.45 -21.83
CA ILE A 262 -6.59 -12.34 -20.87
C ILE A 262 -6.38 -11.00 -21.59
N ALA A 263 -5.40 -10.87 -22.49
CA ALA A 263 -5.24 -9.67 -23.30
C ALA A 263 -6.51 -9.34 -24.10
N PHE A 264 -7.11 -10.34 -24.75
CA PHE A 264 -8.39 -10.19 -25.46
C PHE A 264 -9.58 -9.93 -24.54
N TRP A 265 -9.63 -10.56 -23.36
CA TRP A 265 -10.67 -10.33 -22.38
C TRP A 265 -10.57 -8.93 -21.76
N LEU A 266 -9.37 -8.44 -21.47
CA LEU A 266 -9.12 -7.07 -21.01
C LEU A 266 -9.53 -6.04 -22.08
N LEU A 267 -9.24 -6.30 -23.36
CA LEU A 267 -9.72 -5.48 -24.48
C LEU A 267 -11.26 -5.48 -24.60
N LEU A 268 -11.92 -6.62 -24.35
CA LEU A 268 -13.38 -6.75 -24.41
C LEU A 268 -14.11 -6.19 -23.17
N VAL A 269 -13.47 -6.13 -22.01
CA VAL A 269 -14.03 -5.55 -20.77
C VAL A 269 -13.92 -4.02 -20.75
N MET A 270 -13.07 -3.44 -21.60
CA MET A 270 -12.93 -2.00 -21.77
C MET A 270 -13.89 -1.38 -22.80
N GLU A 271 -14.70 -2.18 -23.51
CA GLU A 271 -15.84 -1.75 -24.34
C GLU A 271 -17.18 -1.87 -23.60
#